data_AF-A0A3D5RA53-F1
#
_entry.id   AF-A0A3D5RA53-F1
#
_cell.length_a   1.000
_cell.length_b   1.000
_cell.length_c   1.000
_cell.angle_alpha   90.00
_cell.angle_beta   90.00
_cell.angle_gamma   90.00
#
_symmetry.space_group_name_H-M   'P 1'
#
loop_
_entity.id
_entity.type
_entity.pdbx_description
1 polymer ?
#
loop_
_entity_poly.entity_id
_entity_poly.type
_entity_poly.pdbx_seq_one_letter_code
_entity_poly.pdbx_strand_id
1 'polypeptide(L)'
;SKTIIDAGGDPIGAKALSRYNNQIKKLDYDMFLVVNANRPETQTVDQVIDYYNKIQGSSRLIITGIINNTHMLKDTKEEDVYKGKKLVEEVSKQINKPIKYHSAMKKIADQINSQSKELKIFPLKLYMRENWMY
;
A
#
# COMPACT_ATOMS: atom_id res chain seq x y z
N SER A 1 20.09 9.81 9.10
CA SER A 1 19.47 9.91 7.75
C SER A 1 18.18 9.08 7.75
N LYS A 2 17.21 9.41 6.90
CA LYS A 2 16.01 8.57 6.66
C LYS A 2 16.25 7.76 5.40
N THR A 3 16.06 6.45 5.48
CA THR A 3 16.20 5.53 4.35
C THR A 3 14.83 5.01 3.96
N ILE A 4 14.52 5.02 2.67
CA ILE A 4 13.29 4.43 2.12
C ILE A 4 13.75 3.25 1.26
N ILE A 5 13.15 2.08 1.50
CA ILE A 5 13.40 0.87 0.73
C ILE A 5 12.08 0.51 0.04
N ASP A 6 12.09 0.51 -1.28
CA ASP A 6 11.03 -0.12 -2.06
C ASP A 6 11.38 -1.59 -2.26
N ALA A 7 10.49 -2.48 -1.86
CA ALA A 7 10.65 -3.92 -1.96
C ALA A 7 9.45 -4.49 -2.71
N GLY A 8 9.68 -5.55 -3.49
CA GLY A 8 8.59 -6.18 -4.23
C GLY A 8 7.43 -6.56 -3.30
N GLY A 9 6.21 -6.25 -3.75
CA GLY A 9 4.98 -6.38 -2.96
C GLY A 9 4.46 -7.81 -2.81
N ASP A 10 5.29 -8.81 -3.06
CA ASP A 10 4.99 -10.23 -2.95
C ASP A 10 6.04 -10.95 -2.06
N PRO A 11 5.82 -12.21 -1.70
CA PRO A 11 6.74 -12.92 -0.81
C PRO A 11 8.14 -13.10 -1.41
N ILE A 12 8.26 -13.19 -2.74
CA ILE A 12 9.54 -13.34 -3.43
C ILE A 12 10.33 -12.03 -3.35
N GLY A 13 9.71 -10.90 -3.68
CA GLY A 13 10.29 -9.56 -3.59
C GLY A 13 10.65 -9.17 -2.16
N ALA A 14 9.83 -9.55 -1.18
CA ALA A 14 10.11 -9.33 0.24
C ALA A 14 11.31 -10.14 0.77
N LYS A 15 11.69 -11.23 0.08
CA LYS A 15 12.81 -12.09 0.49
C LYS A 15 14.14 -11.36 0.50
N ALA A 16 14.32 -10.34 -0.35
CA ALA A 16 15.52 -9.51 -0.36
C ALA A 16 15.78 -8.83 0.99
N LEU A 17 14.72 -8.46 1.72
CA LEU A 17 14.81 -7.85 3.05
C LEU A 17 15.31 -8.83 4.11
N SER A 18 15.12 -10.14 3.90
CA SER A 18 15.48 -11.17 4.88
C SER A 18 16.96 -11.18 5.26
N ARG A 19 17.85 -10.75 4.35
CA ARG A 19 19.29 -10.62 4.58
C ARG A 19 19.63 -9.53 5.60
N TYR A 20 18.80 -8.50 5.67
CA TYR A 20 19.01 -7.30 6.49
C TYR A 20 18.12 -7.26 7.73
N ASN A 21 17.37 -8.33 8.00
CA ASN A 21 16.32 -8.34 9.02
C ASN A 21 16.85 -8.00 10.43
N ASN A 22 18.04 -8.48 10.79
CA ASN A 22 18.66 -8.28 12.10
C ASN A 22 19.13 -6.84 12.28
N GLN A 23 19.56 -6.18 11.20
CA GLN A 23 19.92 -4.77 11.22
C GLN A 23 18.66 -3.92 11.33
N ILE A 24 17.63 -4.20 10.52
CA ILE A 24 16.38 -3.44 10.50
C ILE A 24 15.65 -3.53 11.85
N LYS A 25 15.60 -4.72 12.47
CA LYS A 25 14.97 -4.92 13.78
C LYS A 25 15.63 -4.16 14.93
N LYS A 26 16.89 -3.72 14.77
CA LYS A 26 17.58 -2.89 15.76
C LYS A 26 17.25 -1.39 15.61
N LEU A 27 16.54 -1.03 14.56
CA LEU A 27 16.10 0.33 14.28
C LEU A 27 14.62 0.47 14.62
N ASP A 28 14.21 1.71 14.88
CA ASP A 28 12.79 2.07 14.80
C ASP A 28 12.42 2.17 13.31
N TYR A 29 11.64 1.20 12.83
CA TYR A 29 11.26 1.08 11.42
C TYR A 29 9.75 0.97 11.26
N ASP A 30 9.28 1.49 10.14
CA ASP A 30 7.94 1.25 9.62
C ASP A 30 8.04 0.38 8.37
N MET A 31 7.13 -0.59 8.26
CA MET A 31 6.97 -1.42 7.06
C MET A 31 5.50 -1.41 6.67
N PHE A 32 5.21 -0.88 5.48
CA PHE A 32 3.83 -0.72 5.02
C PHE A 32 3.49 -1.72 3.92
N LEU A 33 2.35 -2.39 4.07
CA LEU A 33 1.74 -3.15 3.00
C LEU A 33 0.96 -2.20 2.09
N VAL A 34 1.40 -2.03 0.85
CA VAL A 34 0.75 -1.15 -0.14
C VAL A 34 -0.22 -1.98 -0.98
N VAL A 35 -1.52 -1.75 -0.78
CA VAL A 35 -2.59 -2.57 -1.38
C VAL A 35 -3.21 -1.85 -2.57
N ASN A 36 -3.34 -2.56 -3.69
CA ASN A 36 -4.16 -2.15 -4.82
C ASN A 36 -5.28 -3.18 -5.04
N ALA A 37 -6.53 -2.81 -4.72
CA ALA A 37 -7.69 -3.69 -4.82
C ALA A 37 -8.12 -4.08 -6.26
N ASN A 38 -7.40 -3.58 -7.28
CA ASN A 38 -7.62 -3.93 -8.68
C ASN A 38 -6.65 -4.99 -9.20
N ARG A 39 -5.65 -5.41 -8.40
CA ARG A 39 -4.78 -6.54 -8.76
C ARG A 39 -5.48 -7.88 -8.47
N PRO A 40 -5.42 -8.88 -9.37
CA PRO A 40 -5.99 -10.21 -9.17
C PRO A 40 -5.67 -10.86 -7.81
N GLU A 41 -4.49 -10.59 -7.31
CA GLU A 41 -3.94 -11.21 -6.10
C GLU A 41 -4.35 -10.49 -4.81
N THR A 42 -5.00 -9.33 -4.89
CA THR A 42 -5.37 -8.50 -3.72
C THR A 42 -6.76 -7.87 -3.84
N GLN A 43 -7.71 -8.57 -4.47
CA GLN A 43 -9.10 -8.09 -4.62
C GLN A 43 -9.96 -8.34 -3.38
N THR A 44 -9.62 -9.33 -2.57
CA THR A 44 -10.39 -9.75 -1.39
C THR A 44 -9.61 -9.61 -0.09
N VAL A 45 -10.32 -9.61 1.04
CA VAL A 45 -9.72 -9.50 2.37
C VAL A 45 -8.77 -10.66 2.63
N ASP A 46 -9.20 -11.89 2.35
CA ASP A 46 -8.39 -13.10 2.56
C ASP A 46 -7.10 -13.09 1.75
N GLN A 47 -7.18 -12.62 0.50
CA GLN A 47 -6.02 -12.47 -0.37
C GLN A 47 -4.99 -11.48 0.19
N VAL A 48 -5.45 -10.32 0.69
CA VAL A 48 -4.56 -9.33 1.31
C VAL A 48 -3.95 -9.87 2.61
N ILE A 49 -4.72 -10.60 3.42
CA ILE A 49 -4.24 -11.23 4.67
C ILE A 49 -3.22 -12.33 4.36
N ASP A 50 -3.43 -13.12 3.32
CA ASP A 50 -2.47 -14.12 2.85
C ASP A 50 -1.13 -13.46 2.47
N TYR A 51 -1.17 -12.36 1.72
CA TYR A 51 0.02 -11.56 1.41
C TYR A 51 0.68 -10.99 2.66
N TYR A 52 -0.09 -10.42 3.58
CA TYR A 52 0.39 -9.91 4.87
C TYR A 52 1.18 -10.98 5.63
N ASN A 53 0.67 -12.21 5.71
CA ASN A 53 1.32 -13.31 6.40
C ASN A 53 2.59 -13.78 5.66
N LYS A 54 2.49 -14.01 4.35
CA LYS A 54 3.61 -14.52 3.55
C LYS A 54 4.78 -13.54 3.45
N ILE A 55 4.50 -12.24 3.34
CA ILE A 55 5.54 -11.19 3.30
C ILE A 55 6.28 -11.12 4.64
N GLN A 56 5.57 -11.16 5.77
CA GLN A 56 6.23 -11.19 7.08
C GLN A 56 7.05 -12.46 7.28
N GLY A 57 6.55 -13.62 6.85
CA GLY A 57 7.29 -14.88 6.89
C GLY A 57 8.58 -14.82 6.07
N SER A 58 8.50 -14.32 4.83
CA SER A 58 9.65 -14.23 3.92
C SER A 58 10.69 -13.19 4.35
N SER A 59 10.25 -11.98 4.71
CA SER A 59 11.13 -10.89 5.15
C SER A 59 11.66 -11.09 6.57
N ARG A 60 10.91 -11.84 7.41
CA ARG A 60 11.11 -11.97 8.86
C ARG A 60 11.01 -10.61 9.58
N LEU A 61 10.28 -9.66 9.01
CA LEU A 61 9.97 -8.34 9.55
C LEU A 61 8.47 -8.24 9.83
N ILE A 62 8.07 -7.24 10.62
CA ILE A 62 6.67 -7.00 10.98
C ILE A 62 6.13 -5.84 10.15
N ILE A 63 4.99 -6.06 9.50
CA ILE A 63 4.25 -5.00 8.83
C ILE A 63 3.56 -4.14 9.91
N THR A 64 3.85 -2.84 9.91
CA THR A 64 3.41 -1.87 10.92
C THR A 64 2.18 -1.08 10.50
N GLY A 65 1.79 -1.15 9.22
CA GLY A 65 0.58 -0.49 8.71
C GLY A 65 0.25 -0.85 7.28
N ILE A 66 -0.91 -0.40 6.82
CA ILE A 66 -1.42 -0.64 5.47
C ILE A 66 -1.65 0.69 4.76
N ILE A 67 -1.41 0.73 3.45
CA ILE A 67 -1.73 1.85 2.58
C ILE A 67 -2.73 1.39 1.52
N ASN A 68 -3.82 2.13 1.35
CA ASN A 68 -4.65 2.00 0.16
C ASN A 68 -4.02 2.81 -0.98
N ASN A 69 -3.58 2.11 -2.02
CA ASN A 69 -3.14 2.68 -3.29
C ASN A 69 -3.87 1.96 -4.44
N THR A 70 -5.18 1.84 -4.34
CA THR A 70 -5.99 1.25 -5.40
C THR A 70 -6.05 2.19 -6.59
N HIS A 71 -5.54 1.72 -7.73
CA HIS A 71 -5.37 2.53 -8.92
C HIS A 71 -5.54 1.70 -10.20
N MET A 72 -5.87 2.40 -11.28
CA MET A 72 -5.79 1.97 -12.68
C MET A 72 -4.92 2.93 -13.50
N LEU A 73 -3.83 3.42 -12.89
CA LEU A 73 -2.92 4.41 -13.51
C LEU A 73 -3.69 5.67 -13.90
N LYS A 74 -3.70 6.06 -15.19
CA LYS A 74 -4.42 7.23 -15.70
C LYS A 74 -5.94 7.07 -15.61
N ASP A 75 -6.43 5.84 -15.62
CA ASP A 75 -7.86 5.52 -15.62
C ASP A 75 -8.42 5.36 -14.21
N THR A 76 -7.61 5.67 -13.17
CA THR A 76 -8.06 5.67 -11.78
C THR A 76 -9.21 6.64 -11.58
N LYS A 77 -10.30 6.16 -11.01
CA LYS A 77 -11.48 6.95 -10.64
C LYS A 77 -11.65 7.00 -9.12
N GLU A 78 -12.57 7.84 -8.64
CA GLU A 78 -12.91 7.90 -7.21
C GLU A 78 -13.46 6.58 -6.69
N GLU A 79 -14.25 5.87 -7.50
CA GLU A 79 -14.81 4.55 -7.18
C GLU A 79 -13.73 3.53 -6.83
N ASP A 80 -12.57 3.55 -7.51
CA ASP A 80 -11.43 2.71 -7.19
C ASP A 80 -10.88 3.00 -5.79
N VAL A 81 -10.75 4.28 -5.45
CA VAL A 81 -10.23 4.73 -4.15
C VAL A 81 -11.16 4.27 -3.04
N TYR A 82 -12.48 4.44 -3.19
CA TYR A 82 -13.48 4.01 -2.21
C TYR A 82 -13.59 2.48 -2.11
N LYS A 83 -13.51 1.76 -3.22
CA LYS A 83 -13.41 0.29 -3.24
C LYS A 83 -12.21 -0.16 -2.41
N GLY A 84 -11.04 0.43 -2.68
CA GLY A 84 -9.82 0.16 -1.94
C GLY A 84 -9.93 0.49 -0.46
N LYS A 85 -10.54 1.62 -0.11
CA LYS A 85 -10.80 2.04 1.27
C LYS A 85 -11.58 0.97 2.03
N LYS A 86 -12.73 0.55 1.48
CA LYS A 86 -13.58 -0.47 2.10
C LYS A 86 -12.81 -1.77 2.34
N LEU A 87 -12.01 -2.20 1.35
CA LEU A 87 -11.20 -3.41 1.48
C LEU A 87 -10.17 -3.28 2.62
N VAL A 88 -9.38 -2.20 2.65
CA VAL A 88 -8.32 -2.06 3.66
C VAL A 88 -8.87 -1.82 5.08
N GLU A 89 -10.08 -1.26 5.21
CA GLU A 89 -10.76 -1.13 6.52
C GLU A 89 -11.11 -2.49 7.11
N GLU A 90 -11.62 -3.41 6.30
CA GLU A 90 -11.90 -4.77 6.76
C GLU A 90 -10.61 -5.54 7.07
N VAL A 91 -9.58 -5.43 6.22
CA VAL A 91 -8.27 -6.03 6.49
C VAL A 91 -7.68 -5.47 7.80
N SER A 92 -7.69 -4.15 7.96
CA SER A 92 -7.13 -3.44 9.13
C SER A 92 -7.74 -3.91 10.44
N LYS A 93 -9.07 -4.09 10.48
CA LYS A 93 -9.78 -4.65 11.64
C LYS A 93 -9.30 -6.07 11.97
N GLN A 94 -9.14 -6.93 10.96
CA GLN A 94 -8.76 -8.33 11.18
C GLN A 94 -7.32 -8.50 11.63
N ILE A 95 -6.38 -7.75 11.05
CA ILE A 95 -4.95 -7.86 11.40
C ILE A 95 -4.53 -6.92 12.54
N ASN A 96 -5.44 -6.07 13.02
CA ASN A 96 -5.21 -5.05 14.03
C ASN A 96 -3.99 -4.15 13.70
N LYS A 97 -3.93 -3.64 12.47
CA LYS A 97 -2.89 -2.71 12.00
C LYS A 97 -3.52 -1.43 11.47
N PRO A 98 -2.92 -0.26 11.72
CA PRO A 98 -3.48 1.01 11.26
C PRO A 98 -3.41 1.15 9.74
N ILE A 99 -4.44 1.76 9.17
CA ILE A 99 -4.35 2.34 7.83
C ILE A 99 -3.56 3.64 7.96
N LYS A 100 -2.39 3.71 7.32
CA LYS A 100 -1.52 4.88 7.39
C LYS A 100 -1.96 5.95 6.41
N TYR A 101 -2.32 5.55 5.20
CA TYR A 101 -2.73 6.46 4.14
C TYR A 101 -3.76 5.82 3.21
N HIS A 102 -4.66 6.66 2.70
CA HIS A 102 -5.29 6.44 1.41
C HIS A 102 -4.60 7.36 0.40
N SER A 103 -4.27 6.83 -0.76
CA SER A 103 -3.49 7.57 -1.76
C SER A 103 -4.14 7.47 -3.13
N ALA A 104 -4.00 8.54 -3.91
CA ALA A 104 -4.46 8.62 -5.29
C ALA A 104 -3.65 9.68 -6.04
N MET A 105 -3.71 9.66 -7.36
CA MET A 105 -3.16 10.73 -8.20
C MET A 105 -3.72 12.10 -7.78
N LYS A 106 -2.87 13.14 -7.78
CA LYS A 106 -3.21 14.47 -7.26
C LYS A 106 -4.60 14.97 -7.71
N LYS A 107 -4.96 14.81 -8.98
CA LYS A 107 -6.29 15.21 -9.50
C LYS A 107 -7.45 14.55 -8.74
N ILE A 108 -7.40 13.23 -8.55
CA ILE A 108 -8.42 12.45 -7.84
C ILE A 108 -8.38 12.78 -6.34
N ALA A 109 -7.17 12.90 -5.76
CA ALA A 109 -7.01 13.27 -4.36
C ALA A 109 -7.63 14.64 -4.05
N ASP A 110 -7.36 15.65 -4.87
CA ASP A 110 -7.92 17.01 -4.72
C ASP A 110 -9.46 16.99 -4.84
N GLN A 111 -9.99 16.23 -5.79
CA GLN A 111 -11.44 16.07 -5.99
C GLN A 111 -12.10 15.49 -4.74
N ILE A 112 -11.63 14.34 -4.26
CA ILE A 112 -12.17 13.69 -3.05
C ILE A 112 -12.03 14.59 -1.82
N ASN A 113 -10.85 15.18 -1.60
CA ASN A 113 -10.58 16.03 -0.44
C ASN A 113 -11.43 17.31 -0.41
N SER A 114 -11.87 17.82 -1.57
CA SER A 114 -12.78 18.97 -1.65
C SER A 114 -14.23 18.62 -1.29
N GLN A 115 -14.62 17.36 -1.41
CA GLN A 115 -15.99 16.88 -1.23
C GLN A 115 -16.22 16.24 0.14
N SER A 116 -15.19 15.61 0.72
CA SER A 116 -15.31 14.87 1.98
C SER A 116 -14.24 15.27 2.99
N LYS A 117 -14.66 15.51 4.23
CA LYS A 117 -13.76 15.72 5.37
C LYS A 117 -13.40 14.41 6.09
N GLU A 118 -14.14 13.34 5.83
CA GLU A 118 -13.96 12.04 6.48
C GLU A 118 -12.80 11.25 5.88
N LEU A 119 -12.51 11.48 4.59
CA LEU A 119 -11.47 10.77 3.86
C LEU A 119 -10.41 11.76 3.38
N LYS A 120 -9.27 11.77 4.08
CA LYS A 120 -8.10 12.53 3.65
C LYS A 120 -7.20 11.68 2.77
N ILE A 121 -7.15 12.00 1.48
CA ILE A 121 -6.30 11.35 0.49
C ILE A 121 -4.94 12.03 0.41
N PHE A 122 -3.87 11.23 0.50
CA PHE A 122 -2.50 11.63 0.21
C PHE A 122 -2.29 11.77 -1.31
N PRO A 123 -1.98 12.97 -1.82
CA PRO A 123 -1.86 13.19 -3.26
C PRO A 123 -0.53 12.69 -3.82
N LEU A 124 -0.59 11.88 -4.88
CA LEU A 124 0.58 11.37 -5.60
C LEU A 124 0.88 12.18 -6.87
N LYS A 125 2.17 12.35 -7.15
CA LYS A 125 2.69 12.93 -8.40
C LYS A 125 3.62 11.92 -9.08
N LEU A 126 3.41 11.69 -10.37
CA LEU A 126 4.27 10.82 -11.18
C LEU A 126 5.43 11.63 -11.76
N TYR A 127 6.67 11.23 -11.46
CA TYR A 127 7.89 11.90 -11.93
C TYR A 127 8.62 11.13 -13.03
N MET A 128 8.66 9.80 -12.96
CA MET A 128 9.22 8.97 -14.04
C MET A 128 8.10 8.60 -15.00
N ARG A 129 8.13 9.17 -16.21
CA ARG A 129 7.33 8.70 -17.33
C ARG A 129 8.26 8.03 -18.32
N GLU A 130 8.01 6.77 -18.62
CA GLU A 130 8.61 6.19 -19.81
C GLU A 130 7.85 6.65 -21.04
N ASN A 131 8.59 6.84 -22.14
CA ASN A 131 8.08 7.34 -23.42
C ASN A 131 7.06 6.41 -24.08
N TRP A 132 6.68 5.28 -23.49
CA TRP A 132 5.63 4.40 -24.01
C TRP A 132 4.27 4.59 -23.32
N MET A 133 4.20 5.37 -22.24
CA MET A 133 2.94 5.65 -21.54
C MET A 133 2.16 6.82 -22.18
N TYR A 134 2.06 6.88 -23.50
CA TYR A 134 1.21 7.85 -24.21
C TYR A 134 -0.27 7.44 -24.10
#